data_AF-A0A847CWQ2-F1
#
_entry.id   AF-A0A847CWQ2-F1
#
_cell.length_a   1.000
_cell.length_b   1.000
_cell.length_c   1.000
_cell.angle_alpha   90.00
_cell.angle_beta   90.00
_cell.angle_gamma   90.00
#
_symmetry.space_group_name_H-M   'P 1'
#
loop_
_entity.id
_entity.type
_entity.pdbx_description
1 polymer ?
#
loop_
_entity_poly.entity_id
_entity_poly.type
_entity_poly.pdbx_seq_one_letter_code
_entity_poly.pdbx_strand_id
1 'polypeptide(L)'
;MIKIKFFLDPIASISPWLNKISSKGYRLASVNNFIYKFENADEKFTYTTTFIGANSVKQNRGLVDLLEDSNTKTFRAPLNQGNIAFGKMR
;
A
#
# COMPACT_ATOMS: atom_id res chain seq x y z
N MET A 1 5.97 14.38 -0.46
CA MET A 1 4.63 14.70 0.10
C MET A 1 4.19 13.60 1.07
N ILE A 2 3.64 13.96 2.24
CA ILE A 2 3.07 12.99 3.19
C ILE A 2 1.54 13.11 3.16
N LYS A 3 0.83 11.97 3.17
CA LYS A 3 -0.63 11.91 3.33
C LYS A 3 -0.98 10.96 4.46
N ILE A 4 -1.81 11.43 5.37
CA ILE A 4 -2.46 10.61 6.40
C ILE A 4 -3.87 10.33 5.88
N LYS A 5 -4.20 9.07 5.62
CA LYS A 5 -5.52 8.70 5.10
C LYS A 5 -5.99 7.35 5.64
N PHE A 6 -7.19 7.39 6.18
CA PHE A 6 -7.95 6.24 6.61
C PHE A 6 -8.86 5.69 5.50
N PHE A 7 -8.94 4.37 5.38
CA PHE A 7 -9.86 3.70 4.48
C PHE A 7 -10.80 2.75 5.24
N LEU A 8 -12.11 2.91 5.04
CA LEU A 8 -13.13 1.99 5.54
C LEU A 8 -13.09 0.64 4.78
N ASP A 9 -12.88 0.71 3.46
CA ASP A 9 -12.60 -0.45 2.62
C ASP A 9 -11.25 -0.24 1.91
N PRO A 10 -10.13 -0.66 2.53
CA PRO A 10 -8.80 -0.54 1.94
C PRO A 10 -8.64 -1.29 0.62
N ILE A 11 -9.37 -2.40 0.43
CA ILE A 11 -9.23 -3.27 -0.75
C ILE A 11 -9.73 -2.53 -1.99
N ALA A 12 -10.92 -1.95 -1.92
CA ALA A 12 -11.50 -1.22 -3.06
C ALA A 12 -10.95 0.21 -3.19
N SER A 13 -10.53 0.85 -2.09
CA SER A 13 -10.31 2.30 -2.08
C SER A 13 -8.86 2.74 -2.26
N ILE A 14 -7.86 1.92 -1.90
CA ILE A 14 -6.45 2.33 -1.96
C ILE A 14 -6.02 2.56 -3.40
N SER A 15 -6.27 1.60 -4.30
CA SER A 15 -5.83 1.69 -5.70
C SER A 15 -6.35 2.91 -6.45
N PRO A 16 -7.67 3.20 -6.49
CA PRO A 16 -8.17 4.41 -7.15
C PRO A 16 -7.58 5.69 -6.57
N TRP A 17 -7.37 5.73 -5.25
CA TRP A 17 -6.78 6.89 -4.58
C TRP A 17 -5.29 7.08 -4.92
N LEU A 18 -4.49 6.01 -4.92
CA LEU A 18 -3.08 6.07 -5.32
C LEU A 18 -2.95 6.49 -6.78
N ASN A 19 -3.78 5.95 -7.68
CA ASN A 19 -3.78 6.32 -9.10
C ASN A 19 -4.14 7.81 -9.30
N LYS A 20 -5.07 8.37 -8.50
CA LYS A 20 -5.38 9.81 -8.50
C LYS A 20 -4.23 10.68 -7.99
N ILE A 21 -3.36 10.16 -7.12
CA ILE A 21 -2.16 10.86 -6.67
C ILE A 21 -1.07 10.77 -7.75
N SER A 22 -0.90 9.60 -8.36
CA SER A 22 -0.01 9.35 -9.49
C SER A 22 -0.27 10.29 -10.66
N SER A 23 -1.55 10.51 -10.99
CA SER A 23 -1.94 11.43 -12.07
C SER A 23 -1.54 12.89 -11.82
N LYS A 24 -1.04 13.23 -10.62
CA LYS A 24 -0.53 14.55 -10.24
C LYS A 24 1.00 14.61 -10.20
N GLY A 25 1.70 13.60 -10.73
CA GLY A 25 3.17 13.56 -10.78
C GLY A 25 3.83 13.05 -9.49
N TYR A 26 3.16 12.17 -8.75
CA TYR A 26 3.67 11.64 -7.48
C TYR A 26 3.73 10.11 -7.47
N ARG A 27 4.86 9.56 -7.05
CA ARG A 27 5.04 8.11 -6.83
C ARG A 27 4.99 7.78 -5.35
N LEU A 28 4.33 6.67 -4.99
CA LEU A 28 4.36 6.12 -3.64
C LEU A 28 5.77 5.62 -3.31
N ALA A 29 6.35 6.15 -2.23
CA ALA A 29 7.68 5.81 -1.76
C ALA A 29 7.66 4.83 -0.57
N SER A 30 6.68 4.97 0.34
CA SER A 30 6.48 4.03 1.46
C SER A 30 5.07 4.12 2.06
N VAL A 31 4.68 3.07 2.75
CA VAL A 31 3.44 2.95 3.52
C VAL A 31 3.78 2.54 4.94
N ASN A 32 3.24 3.26 5.92
CA ASN A 32 3.29 2.88 7.34
C ASN A 32 1.88 3.04 7.93
N ASN A 33 1.16 1.94 8.09
CA ASN A 33 -0.27 1.94 8.44
C ASN A 33 -1.10 2.84 7.51
N PHE A 34 -1.64 3.94 8.03
CA PHE A 34 -2.45 4.93 7.30
C PHE A 34 -1.63 6.16 6.86
N ILE A 35 -0.30 6.11 6.99
CA ILE A 35 0.63 7.16 6.56
C ILE A 35 1.29 6.73 5.25
N TYR A 36 1.11 7.54 4.22
CA TYR A 36 1.61 7.31 2.87
C TYR A 36 2.61 8.41 2.51
N LYS A 37 3.84 8.03 2.20
CA LYS A 37 4.86 8.97 1.73
C LYS A 37 5.00 8.86 0.22
N PHE A 38 5.05 10.01 -0.43
CA PHE A 38 5.18 10.15 -1.87
C PHE A 38 6.38 11.03 -2.22
N GLU A 39 6.95 10.80 -3.38
CA GLU A 39 7.99 11.60 -4.02
C GLU A 39 7.50 12.12 -5.37
N ASN A 40 8.15 13.15 -5.92
CA ASN A 40 7.86 13.58 -7.29
C ASN A 40 8.31 12.50 -8.26
N ALA A 41 7.55 12.31 -9.33
CA ALA A 41 7.88 11.39 -10.40
C ALA A 41 7.47 11.99 -11.73
N ASP A 42 8.39 11.96 -12.69
CA ASP A 42 8.16 12.43 -14.05
C ASP A 42 7.35 11.40 -14.87
N GLU A 43 7.40 10.13 -14.46
CA GLU A 43 6.65 9.03 -15.06
C GLU A 43 5.32 8.77 -14.34
N LYS A 44 4.35 8.21 -15.08
CA LYS A 44 3.06 7.79 -14.52
C LYS A 44 3.15 6.36 -13.99
N PHE A 45 2.76 6.18 -12.73
CA PHE A 45 2.66 4.87 -12.08
C PHE A 45 1.21 4.40 -11.99
N THR A 46 0.99 3.10 -12.17
CA THR A 46 -0.32 2.46 -11.95
C THR A 46 -0.24 1.54 -10.73
N TYR A 47 -1.27 1.59 -9.90
CA TYR A 47 -1.35 0.89 -8.63
C TYR A 47 -2.55 -0.05 -8.59
N THR A 48 -2.30 -1.31 -8.22
CA THR A 48 -3.31 -2.36 -7.97
C THR A 48 -3.22 -2.84 -6.52
N THR A 49 -4.36 -3.21 -5.95
CA THR A 49 -4.47 -3.72 -4.58
C THR A 49 -4.89 -5.18 -4.65
N THR A 50 -4.18 -6.04 -3.93
CA THR A 50 -4.46 -7.48 -3.86
C THR A 50 -4.64 -7.87 -2.40
N PHE A 51 -5.77 -8.51 -2.08
CA PHE A 51 -5.98 -9.08 -0.76
C PHE A 51 -5.20 -10.39 -0.61
N ILE A 52 -4.38 -10.48 0.43
CA ILE A 52 -3.47 -11.62 0.68
C ILE A 52 -3.75 -12.36 1.99
N GLY A 53 -4.82 -12.00 2.71
CA GLY A 53 -5.12 -12.55 4.04
C GLY A 53 -5.62 -14.00 4.02
N ALA A 54 -6.08 -14.50 2.87
CA ALA A 54 -6.50 -15.90 2.70
C ALA A 54 -5.33 -16.86 2.41
N ASN A 55 -4.15 -16.33 2.11
CA ASN A 55 -2.98 -17.10 1.70
C ASN A 55 -2.07 -17.42 2.89
N SER A 56 -1.32 -18.51 2.80
CA SER A 56 -0.20 -18.78 3.71
C SER A 56 0.93 -17.77 3.56
N VAL A 57 1.78 -17.67 4.59
CA VAL A 57 2.99 -16.83 4.56
C VAL A 57 3.90 -17.20 3.37
N LYS A 58 4.03 -18.50 3.06
CA LYS A 58 4.84 -18.98 1.94
C LYS A 58 4.28 -18.52 0.59
N GLN A 59 2.96 -18.65 0.39
CA GLN A 59 2.29 -18.17 -0.83
C GLN A 59 2.44 -16.65 -0.99
N ASN A 60 2.29 -15.90 0.10
CA ASN A 60 2.44 -14.45 0.07
C ASN A 60 3.86 -13.99 -0.23
N ARG A 61 4.87 -14.71 0.27
CA ARG A 61 6.27 -14.45 -0.11
C ARG A 61 6.49 -14.72 -1.59
N GLY A 62 6.08 -15.90 -2.08
CA GLY A 62 6.24 -16.24 -3.50
C GLY A 62 5.54 -15.26 -4.44
N LEU A 63 4.36 -14.73 -4.08
CA LEU A 63 3.69 -13.68 -4.85
C LEU A 63 4.50 -12.38 -4.91
N VAL A 64 5.08 -11.96 -3.77
CA VAL A 64 5.92 -10.76 -3.71
C VAL A 64 7.17 -10.95 -4.56
N ASP A 65 7.84 -12.09 -4.43
CA ASP A 65 9.06 -12.41 -5.19
C ASP A 65 8.77 -12.35 -6.70
N LEU A 66 7.69 -12.97 -7.18
CA LEU A 66 7.26 -12.92 -8.59
C LEU A 66 6.98 -11.50 -9.10
N LEU A 67 6.38 -10.65 -8.26
CA LEU A 67 6.10 -9.26 -8.62
C LEU A 67 7.39 -8.45 -8.70
N GLU A 68 8.29 -8.61 -7.74
CA GLU A 68 9.57 -7.90 -7.71
C GLU A 68 10.50 -8.33 -8.86
N ASP A 69 10.51 -9.62 -9.21
CA ASP A 69 11.21 -10.14 -10.40
C ASP A 69 10.69 -9.53 -11.71
N SER A 70 9.43 -9.10 -11.74
CA SER A 70 8.82 -8.39 -12.88
C SER A 70 9.02 -6.87 -12.85
N ASN A 71 9.93 -6.36 -12.01
CA ASN A 71 10.13 -4.93 -11.73
C ASN A 71 8.90 -4.22 -11.14
N THR A 72 7.97 -4.97 -10.53
CA THR A 72 6.81 -4.39 -9.83
C THR A 72 7.13 -4.21 -8.35
N LYS A 73 7.14 -2.95 -7.88
CA LYS A 73 7.36 -2.65 -6.46
C LYS A 73 6.13 -2.96 -5.63
N THR A 74 6.30 -3.71 -4.54
CA THR A 74 5.22 -4.08 -3.63
C THR A 74 5.21 -3.24 -2.35
N PHE A 75 4.03 -3.03 -1.78
CA PHE A 75 3.84 -2.35 -0.50
C PHE A 75 2.78 -3.10 0.32
N ARG A 76 2.91 -3.07 1.64
CA ARG A 76 1.88 -3.63 2.54
C ARG A 76 1.13 -2.51 3.24
N ALA A 77 -0.20 -2.63 3.22
CA ALA A 77 -1.10 -1.81 4.01
C ALA A 77 -1.96 -2.74 4.88
N PRO A 78 -2.15 -2.46 6.18
CA PRO A 78 -3.02 -3.25 7.03
C PRO A 78 -4.49 -3.04 6.63
N LEU A 79 -5.31 -4.10 6.75
CA LEU A 79 -6.77 -3.98 6.63
C LEU A 79 -7.38 -3.28 7.83
N ASN A 80 -6.89 -3.58 9.02
CA ASN A 80 -7.35 -3.03 10.29
C ASN A 80 -6.74 -1.65 10.54
N GLN A 81 -6.79 -0.73 9.57
CA GLN A 81 -6.20 0.61 9.72
C GLN A 81 -6.74 1.37 10.94
N GLY A 82 -7.95 1.02 11.42
CA GLY A 82 -8.63 1.70 12.53
C GLY A 82 -8.45 1.05 13.88
N ASN A 83 -7.90 -0.16 13.89
CA ASN A 83 -7.62 -0.85 15.13
C ASN A 83 -6.20 -0.48 15.56
N ILE A 84 -6.05 0.75 16.04
CA ILE A 84 -4.84 1.18 16.75
C ILE A 84 -4.88 0.44 18.08
N ALA A 85 -4.18 -0.70 18.16
CA ALA A 85 -3.88 -1.30 19.44
C ALA A 85 -2.98 -0.30 20.17
N PHE A 86 -3.56 0.52 21.04
CA PHE A 86 -2.82 1.08 22.17
C PHE A 86 -2.41 -0.12 23.01
N GLY A 87 -1.24 -0.69 22.69
CA GLY A 87 -0.67 -1.76 23.48
C GLY A 87 -0.65 -1.30 24.93
N LYS A 88 -0.94 -2.22 25.87
CA LYS A 88 -0.55 -2.02 27.26
C LYS A 88 0.91 -1.60 27.25
N MET A 89 1.16 -0.34 27.60
CA MET A 89 2.49 0.11 28.00
C MET A 89 2.91 -0.85 29.11
N ARG A 90 3.91 -1.68 28.83
CA ARG A 90 4.66 -2.39 29.85
C ARG A 90 5.77 -1.48 30.32
#